data_AF-A0A1H9JCR2-F1
#
_entry.id   AF-A0A1H9JCR2-F1
#
_cell.length_a   1.000
_cell.length_b   1.000
_cell.length_c   1.000
_cell.angle_alpha   90.00
_cell.angle_beta   90.00
_cell.angle_gamma   90.00
#
_symmetry.space_group_name_H-M   'P 1'
#
loop_
_entity.id
_entity.type
_entity.pdbx_description
1 polymer ?
#
loop_
_entity_poly.entity_id
_entity_poly.type
_entity_poly.pdbx_seq_one_letter_code
_entity_poly.pdbx_strand_id
1 'polypeptide(L)'
;MVTRWTQQLLDEATSLMTEKRYRSALGRLLVIFDVYPDLPEARRLASGLIYIGARTTSKATPEEQLGPRQLFDTRLNAIFCACEAPGCGVSWVSAHHLLDDHGGGALINNPMGGYCEACGVTLCRRHARPVSYTLGCPRCGRHLDPVPAPSGRRQSAQTERLNKQLIHVIVLVEGKKPPSPDFMTGLCDSVMPDVFDDSPRITGNYSRKFKGDEGRAEVMFHAAALEPAYLTDDYELRIYPGKQAGWRGQRWVIAKVFENRPKHVDPENPPTRT
;
A
#
# COMPACT_ATOMS: atom_id res chain seq x y z
N MET A 1 3.45 -20.31 13.34
CA MET A 1 3.77 -20.24 14.78
C MET A 1 4.11 -18.80 15.06
N VAL A 2 3.40 -18.15 15.99
CA VAL A 2 3.63 -16.74 16.37
C VAL A 2 4.78 -16.71 17.38
N THR A 3 5.83 -15.95 17.10
CA THR A 3 6.96 -15.72 18.03
C THR A 3 6.56 -14.78 19.15
N ARG A 4 7.33 -14.72 20.24
CA ARG A 4 7.07 -13.78 21.34
C ARG A 4 7.20 -12.33 20.86
N TRP A 5 8.17 -12.06 19.98
CA TRP A 5 8.35 -10.75 19.36
C TRP A 5 7.11 -10.33 18.56
N THR A 6 6.60 -11.23 17.71
CA THR A 6 5.38 -10.97 16.93
C THR A 6 4.16 -10.77 17.84
N GLN A 7 4.01 -11.59 18.88
CA GLN A 7 2.92 -11.46 19.85
C GLN A 7 2.95 -10.12 20.57
N GLN A 8 4.13 -9.66 21.01
CA GLN A 8 4.28 -8.35 21.65
C GLN A 8 3.81 -7.22 20.74
N LEU A 9 4.16 -7.25 19.46
CA LEU A 9 3.71 -6.23 18.49
C LEU A 9 2.19 -6.25 18.28
N LEU A 10 1.57 -7.43 18.28
CA LEU A 10 0.11 -7.57 18.20
C LEU A 10 -0.59 -7.03 19.46
N ASP A 11 -0.04 -7.31 20.64
CA ASP A 11 -0.56 -6.82 21.92
C ASP A 11 -0.45 -5.30 22.01
N GLU A 12 0.71 -4.73 21.63
CA GLU A 12 0.92 -3.29 21.56
C GLU A 12 -0.07 -2.62 20.58
N ALA A 13 -0.25 -3.19 19.38
CA ALA A 13 -1.22 -2.68 18.40
C ALA A 13 -2.64 -2.66 18.98
N THR A 14 -3.02 -3.73 19.68
CA THR A 14 -4.35 -3.86 20.33
C THR A 14 -4.55 -2.82 21.43
N SER A 15 -3.55 -2.60 22.29
CA SER A 15 -3.59 -1.56 23.33
C SER A 15 -3.78 -0.17 22.71
N LEU A 16 -2.96 0.15 21.70
CA LEU A 16 -3.03 1.43 20.99
C LEU A 16 -4.38 1.65 20.30
N MET A 17 -5.01 0.61 19.75
CA MET A 17 -6.36 0.71 19.19
C MET A 17 -7.41 1.04 20.24
N THR A 18 -7.35 0.42 21.43
CA THR A 18 -8.23 0.73 22.57
C THR A 18 -8.07 2.19 23.01
N GLU A 19 -6.84 2.71 22.97
CA GLU A 19 -6.49 4.11 23.24
C GLU A 19 -6.84 5.07 22.08
N LYS A 20 -7.39 4.56 20.97
CA LYS A 20 -7.72 5.31 19.74
C LYS A 20 -6.49 5.92 19.03
N ARG A 21 -5.30 5.35 19.26
CA ARG A 21 -4.03 5.72 18.63
C ARG A 21 -3.81 4.90 17.35
N TYR A 22 -4.67 5.12 16.36
CA TYR A 22 -4.79 4.25 15.19
C TYR A 22 -3.55 4.29 14.28
N ARG A 23 -2.93 5.46 14.10
CA ARG A 23 -1.71 5.57 13.29
C ARG A 23 -0.56 4.82 13.94
N SER A 24 -0.39 4.98 15.26
CA SER A 24 0.62 4.25 16.02
C SER A 24 0.39 2.74 15.98
N ALA A 25 -0.86 2.29 16.19
CA ALA A 25 -1.22 0.88 16.11
C ALA A 25 -0.92 0.28 14.73
N LEU A 26 -1.26 1.00 13.65
CA LEU A 26 -0.95 0.57 12.29
C LEU A 26 0.56 0.46 12.07
N GLY A 27 1.36 1.37 12.65
CA GLY A 27 2.82 1.30 12.61
C GLY A 27 3.36 -0.04 13.13
N ARG A 28 2.81 -0.58 14.23
CA ARG A 28 3.19 -1.90 14.76
C ARG A 28 2.83 -3.04 13.80
N LEU A 29 1.63 -3.00 13.22
CA LEU A 29 1.20 -4.00 12.25
C LEU A 29 2.04 -3.98 10.97
N LEU A 30 2.46 -2.80 10.52
CA LEU A 30 3.30 -2.66 9.34
C LEU A 30 4.71 -3.27 9.56
N VAL A 31 5.26 -3.19 10.78
CA VAL A 31 6.50 -3.91 11.14
C VAL A 31 6.31 -5.43 11.05
N ILE A 32 5.16 -5.95 11.48
CA ILE A 32 4.84 -7.37 11.30
C ILE A 32 4.75 -7.71 9.82
N PHE A 33 4.06 -6.90 8.99
CA PHE A 33 3.92 -7.18 7.56
C PHE A 33 5.23 -7.09 6.77
N ASP A 34 6.23 -6.36 7.27
CA ASP A 34 7.57 -6.36 6.68
C ASP A 34 8.28 -7.73 6.84
N VAL A 35 7.95 -8.50 7.88
CA VAL A 35 8.58 -9.81 8.18
C VAL A 35 7.67 -10.98 7.80
N TYR A 36 6.38 -10.87 8.11
CA TYR A 36 5.34 -11.89 7.94
C TYR A 36 4.12 -11.28 7.21
N PRO A 37 4.22 -11.02 5.89
CA PRO A 37 3.15 -10.38 5.11
C PRO A 37 1.84 -11.18 5.08
N ASP A 38 1.93 -12.49 5.33
CA ASP A 38 0.82 -13.43 5.31
C ASP A 38 0.23 -13.77 6.68
N LEU A 39 0.70 -13.15 7.77
CA LEU A 39 0.24 -13.50 9.13
C LEU A 39 -1.26 -13.22 9.32
N PRO A 40 -2.11 -14.25 9.51
CA PRO A 40 -3.56 -14.09 9.57
C PRO A 40 -4.04 -13.15 10.69
N GLU A 41 -3.43 -13.25 11.88
CA GLU A 41 -3.78 -12.46 13.06
C GLU A 41 -3.53 -10.96 12.82
N ALA A 42 -2.39 -10.62 12.21
CA ALA A 42 -2.07 -9.24 11.83
C ALA A 42 -3.02 -8.71 10.76
N ARG A 43 -3.39 -9.53 9.76
CA ARG A 43 -4.38 -9.16 8.72
C ARG A 43 -5.74 -8.85 9.31
N ARG A 44 -6.21 -9.70 10.23
CA ARG A 44 -7.47 -9.48 10.96
C ARG A 44 -7.46 -8.18 11.75
N LEU A 45 -6.40 -7.96 12.54
CA LEU A 45 -6.26 -6.75 13.34
C LEU A 45 -6.17 -5.50 12.46
N ALA A 46 -5.41 -5.55 11.35
CA ALA A 46 -5.32 -4.48 10.37
C ALA A 46 -6.67 -4.16 9.71
N SER A 47 -7.42 -5.17 9.28
CA SER A 47 -8.77 -4.97 8.73
C SER A 47 -9.69 -4.26 9.71
N GLY A 48 -9.67 -4.67 10.99
CA GLY A 48 -10.46 -4.04 12.04
C GLY A 48 -10.04 -2.60 12.31
N LEU A 49 -8.73 -2.37 12.40
CA LEU A 49 -8.14 -1.04 12.56
C LEU A 49 -8.55 -0.09 11.45
N ILE A 50 -8.41 -0.49 10.19
CA ILE A 50 -8.77 0.37 9.05
C ILE A 50 -10.29 0.61 9.03
N TYR A 51 -11.10 -0.41 9.30
CA TYR A 51 -12.56 -0.27 9.34
C TYR A 51 -13.03 0.72 10.42
N ILE A 52 -12.48 0.62 11.63
CA ILE A 52 -12.81 1.50 12.76
C ILE A 52 -12.20 2.88 12.56
N GLY A 53 -10.91 2.95 12.25
CA GLY A 53 -10.13 4.18 12.11
C GLY A 53 -10.61 5.07 10.95
N ALA A 54 -11.03 4.48 9.83
CA ALA A 54 -11.62 5.24 8.72
C ALA A 54 -13.00 5.82 9.06
N ARG A 55 -13.72 5.26 10.03
CA ARG A 55 -15.06 5.71 10.44
C ARG A 55 -15.08 6.64 11.66
N THR A 56 -14.05 6.57 12.52
CA THR A 56 -14.00 7.32 13.79
C THR A 56 -13.01 8.49 13.76
N THR A 57 -12.86 9.14 12.60
CA THR A 57 -11.96 10.29 12.43
C THR A 57 -12.25 11.42 13.43
N SER A 58 -13.49 11.59 13.91
CA SER A 58 -13.84 12.61 14.90
C SER A 58 -13.39 12.34 16.34
N LYS A 59 -12.91 11.12 16.66
CA LYS A 59 -12.55 10.72 18.05
C LYS A 59 -11.05 10.58 18.29
N ALA A 60 -10.24 10.52 17.24
CA ALA A 60 -8.78 10.48 17.34
C ALA A 60 -8.21 11.90 17.24
N THR A 61 -7.07 12.14 17.89
CA THR A 61 -6.33 13.39 17.67
C THR A 61 -5.87 13.47 16.21
N PRO A 62 -5.69 14.66 15.62
CA PRO A 62 -5.28 14.82 14.22
C PRO A 62 -4.02 14.00 13.86
N GLU A 63 -3.10 13.83 14.81
CA GLU A 63 -1.85 13.09 14.65
C GLU A 63 -2.05 11.57 14.63
N GLU A 64 -3.14 11.06 15.18
CA GLU A 64 -3.45 9.63 15.23
C GLU A 64 -4.51 9.21 14.20
N GLN A 65 -5.08 10.17 13.46
CA GLN A 65 -5.95 9.88 12.33
C GLN A 65 -5.17 9.22 11.19
N LEU A 66 -5.83 8.27 10.54
CA LEU A 66 -5.30 7.59 9.35
C LEU A 66 -5.53 8.48 8.12
N GLY A 67 -4.43 9.05 7.62
CA GLY A 67 -4.46 9.81 6.38
C GLY A 67 -4.33 8.92 5.13
N PRO A 68 -4.42 9.50 3.93
CA PRO A 68 -4.19 8.79 2.67
C PRO A 68 -2.85 8.04 2.66
N ARG A 69 -1.81 8.61 3.27
CA ARG A 69 -0.49 7.99 3.39
C ARG A 69 -0.55 6.59 3.99
N GLN A 70 -1.22 6.46 5.13
CA GLN A 70 -1.39 5.20 5.85
C GLN A 70 -2.38 4.29 5.14
N LEU A 71 -3.51 4.85 4.70
CA LEU A 71 -4.57 4.07 4.09
C LEU A 71 -4.11 3.43 2.79
N PHE A 72 -3.28 4.08 1.98
CA PHE A 72 -2.77 3.56 0.71
C PHE A 72 -1.44 2.81 0.81
N ASP A 73 -0.95 2.50 2.02
CA ASP A 73 0.26 1.70 2.20
C ASP A 73 0.12 0.36 1.47
N THR A 74 1.14 0.02 0.66
CA THR A 74 1.14 -1.16 -0.22
C THR A 74 1.25 -2.47 0.55
N ARG A 75 1.79 -2.45 1.78
CA ARG A 75 1.84 -3.64 2.66
C ARG A 75 0.46 -4.08 3.13
N LEU A 76 -0.51 -3.17 3.09
CA LEU A 76 -1.91 -3.48 3.39
C LEU A 76 -2.66 -4.08 2.20
N ASN A 77 -2.08 -4.17 1.01
CA ASN A 77 -2.81 -4.62 -0.19
C ASN A 77 -3.53 -5.95 0.04
N ALA A 78 -2.91 -6.89 0.75
CA ALA A 78 -3.46 -8.22 1.00
C ALA A 78 -4.78 -8.26 1.81
N ILE A 79 -5.19 -7.15 2.46
CA ILE A 79 -6.49 -7.07 3.15
C ILE A 79 -7.58 -6.35 2.33
N PHE A 80 -7.24 -5.88 1.13
CA PHE A 80 -8.15 -5.17 0.24
C PHE A 80 -8.72 -6.08 -0.85
N CYS A 81 -9.92 -5.74 -1.32
CA CYS A 81 -10.49 -6.16 -2.59
C CYS A 81 -10.46 -4.99 -3.56
N ALA A 82 -10.34 -5.28 -4.85
CA ALA A 82 -10.47 -4.29 -5.92
C ALA A 82 -11.60 -4.64 -6.88
N CYS A 83 -12.28 -3.60 -7.38
CA CYS A 83 -13.25 -3.79 -8.44
C CYS A 83 -12.54 -4.14 -9.75
N GLU A 84 -13.08 -5.13 -10.46
CA GLU A 84 -12.52 -5.63 -11.71
C GLU A 84 -13.16 -5.02 -12.96
N ALA A 85 -14.12 -4.11 -12.78
CA ALA A 85 -14.74 -3.40 -13.89
C ALA A 85 -13.69 -2.54 -14.63
N PRO A 86 -13.68 -2.54 -15.97
CA PRO A 86 -12.73 -1.74 -16.75
C PRO A 86 -12.72 -0.26 -16.35
N GLY A 87 -11.54 0.28 -16.08
CA GLY A 87 -11.36 1.68 -15.67
C GLY A 87 -11.75 2.01 -14.22
N CYS A 88 -12.18 1.02 -13.42
CA CYS A 88 -12.48 1.25 -12.01
C CYS A 88 -11.23 1.14 -11.13
N GLY A 89 -10.92 2.21 -10.39
CA GLY A 89 -9.86 2.22 -9.38
C GLY A 89 -10.33 1.98 -7.94
N VAL A 90 -11.60 1.58 -7.75
CA VAL A 90 -12.17 1.41 -6.41
C VAL A 90 -11.61 0.15 -5.74
N SER A 91 -11.10 0.33 -4.52
CA SER A 91 -10.74 -0.77 -3.61
C SER A 91 -11.32 -0.51 -2.22
N TRP A 92 -11.54 -1.58 -1.46
CA TRP A 92 -12.07 -1.52 -0.09
C TRP A 92 -11.48 -2.64 0.76
N VAL A 93 -11.42 -2.45 2.08
CA VAL A 93 -11.02 -3.52 3.01
C VAL A 93 -12.06 -4.62 2.98
N SER A 94 -11.62 -5.86 2.80
CA SER A 94 -12.52 -7.00 2.87
C SER A 94 -12.99 -7.23 4.31
N ALA A 95 -14.28 -7.50 4.47
CA ALA A 95 -14.84 -7.98 5.74
C ALA A 95 -14.50 -9.46 6.01
N HIS A 96 -13.88 -10.18 5.06
CA HIS A 96 -13.54 -11.60 5.16
C HIS A 96 -12.79 -11.92 6.45
N HIS A 97 -11.69 -11.23 6.74
CA HIS A 97 -10.90 -11.47 7.95
C HIS A 97 -11.65 -11.15 9.26
N LEU A 98 -12.70 -10.33 9.21
CA LEU A 98 -13.50 -9.95 10.38
C LEU A 98 -14.62 -10.94 10.68
N LEU A 99 -15.06 -11.70 9.67
CA LEU A 99 -16.24 -12.55 9.74
C LEU A 99 -15.92 -14.05 9.70
N ASP A 100 -14.71 -14.43 9.31
CA ASP A 100 -14.26 -15.83 9.21
C ASP A 100 -14.44 -16.62 10.52
N ASP A 101 -14.27 -15.98 11.69
CA ASP A 101 -14.44 -16.63 13.00
C ASP A 101 -15.90 -16.75 13.46
N HIS A 102 -16.83 -16.02 12.82
CA HIS A 102 -18.21 -15.87 13.31
C HIS A 102 -19.24 -16.72 12.55
N GLY A 103 -18.79 -17.71 11.78
CA GLY A 103 -19.66 -18.76 11.24
C GLY A 103 -20.86 -18.21 10.46
N GLY A 104 -20.63 -17.65 9.27
CA GLY A 104 -21.65 -17.50 8.22
C GLY A 104 -22.94 -16.69 8.52
N GLY A 105 -23.05 -16.03 9.68
CA GLY A 105 -24.32 -15.41 10.11
C GLY A 105 -24.39 -13.87 9.99
N ALA A 106 -23.29 -13.20 9.67
CA ALA A 106 -23.26 -11.74 9.63
C ALA A 106 -23.82 -11.18 8.31
N LEU A 107 -24.99 -10.56 8.37
CA LEU A 107 -25.60 -9.85 7.26
C LEU A 107 -24.95 -8.48 7.07
N ILE A 108 -24.28 -8.28 5.93
CA ILE A 108 -23.82 -6.95 5.51
C ILE A 108 -24.94 -6.25 4.74
N ASN A 109 -25.68 -5.37 5.42
CA ASN A 109 -26.81 -4.64 4.83
C ASN A 109 -26.41 -3.58 3.80
N ASN A 110 -25.13 -3.20 3.75
CA ASN A 110 -24.64 -2.14 2.86
C ASN A 110 -23.24 -2.47 2.32
N PRO A 111 -23.10 -3.50 1.47
CA PRO A 111 -21.80 -4.00 1.03
C PRO A 111 -21.13 -3.04 0.04
N MET A 112 -19.84 -2.74 0.24
CA MET A 112 -19.08 -1.85 -0.66
C MET A 112 -18.85 -2.47 -2.04
N GLY A 113 -18.96 -3.79 -2.12
CA GLY A 113 -18.86 -4.60 -3.32
C GLY A 113 -19.12 -6.06 -2.99
N GLY A 114 -18.84 -6.95 -3.93
CA GLY A 114 -18.94 -8.39 -3.71
C GLY A 114 -18.33 -9.20 -4.84
N TYR A 115 -18.25 -10.51 -4.64
CA TYR A 115 -17.70 -11.48 -5.59
C TYR A 115 -18.81 -12.33 -6.22
N CYS A 116 -18.75 -12.52 -7.52
CA CYS A 116 -19.65 -13.41 -8.24
C CYS A 116 -18.97 -14.78 -8.41
N GLU A 117 -19.41 -15.78 -7.65
CA GLU A 117 -18.86 -17.15 -7.75
C GLU A 117 -19.03 -17.75 -9.15
N ALA A 118 -20.10 -17.41 -9.86
CA ALA A 118 -20.38 -17.97 -11.19
C ALA A 118 -19.50 -17.41 -12.30
N CYS A 119 -19.07 -16.15 -12.17
CA CYS A 119 -18.28 -15.47 -13.19
C CYS A 119 -16.83 -15.22 -12.74
N GLY A 120 -16.50 -15.50 -11.48
CA GLY A 120 -15.20 -15.22 -10.90
C GLY A 120 -14.86 -13.74 -10.80
N VAL A 121 -15.86 -12.84 -10.77
CA VAL A 121 -15.60 -11.38 -10.80
C VAL A 121 -15.89 -10.67 -9.50
N THR A 122 -14.98 -9.78 -9.09
CA THR A 122 -15.16 -8.87 -7.95
C THR A 122 -15.62 -7.49 -8.42
N LEU A 123 -16.74 -7.00 -7.91
CA LEU A 123 -17.35 -5.73 -8.34
C LEU A 123 -17.65 -4.83 -7.15
N CYS A 124 -17.33 -3.54 -7.24
CA CYS A 124 -17.84 -2.57 -6.29
C CYS A 124 -19.32 -2.30 -6.52
N ARG A 125 -19.99 -1.74 -5.52
CA ARG A 125 -21.42 -1.40 -5.57
C ARG A 125 -21.83 -0.61 -6.82
N ARG A 126 -20.97 0.30 -7.30
CA ARG A 126 -21.25 1.13 -8.48
C ARG A 126 -21.39 0.30 -9.77
N HIS A 127 -20.70 -0.84 -9.87
CA HIS A 127 -20.71 -1.71 -11.04
C HIS A 127 -21.54 -2.98 -10.85
N ALA A 128 -22.09 -3.19 -9.65
CA ALA A 128 -23.07 -4.21 -9.40
C ALA A 128 -24.48 -3.71 -9.73
N ARG A 129 -25.41 -4.64 -10.02
CA ARG A 129 -26.83 -4.32 -10.13
C ARG A 129 -27.48 -4.43 -8.75
N PRO A 130 -28.39 -3.53 -8.36
CA PRO A 130 -29.18 -3.76 -7.16
C PRO A 130 -30.12 -4.96 -7.40
N VAL A 131 -30.15 -5.92 -6.47
CA VAL A 131 -31.08 -7.05 -6.47
C VAL A 131 -31.69 -7.16 -5.09
N SER A 132 -32.89 -6.62 -4.92
CA SER A 132 -33.55 -6.45 -3.61
C SER A 132 -32.63 -5.70 -2.63
N TYR A 133 -32.34 -6.26 -1.45
CA TYR A 133 -31.42 -5.71 -0.44
C TYR A 133 -29.94 -6.08 -0.66
N THR A 134 -29.59 -6.66 -1.81
CA THR A 134 -28.24 -7.18 -2.09
C THR A 134 -27.70 -6.68 -3.44
N LEU A 135 -26.47 -7.07 -3.75
CA LEU A 135 -25.82 -6.78 -5.03
C LEU A 135 -25.90 -8.01 -5.94
N GLY A 136 -26.19 -7.80 -7.22
CA GLY A 136 -26.19 -8.82 -8.26
C GLY A 136 -25.12 -8.56 -9.33
N CYS A 137 -24.64 -9.64 -9.92
CA CYS A 137 -23.69 -9.59 -11.02
C CYS A 137 -24.36 -9.07 -12.30
N PRO A 138 -23.83 -8.02 -12.95
CA PRO A 138 -24.38 -7.51 -14.20
C PRO A 138 -24.20 -8.49 -15.37
N ARG A 139 -23.31 -9.47 -15.27
CA ARG A 139 -23.02 -10.46 -16.32
C ARG A 139 -23.99 -11.63 -16.32
N CYS A 140 -24.25 -12.22 -15.15
CA CYS A 140 -25.05 -13.45 -15.04
C CYS A 140 -26.29 -13.33 -14.14
N GLY A 141 -26.55 -12.15 -13.55
CA GLY A 141 -27.72 -11.88 -12.71
C GLY A 141 -27.71 -12.50 -11.31
N ARG A 142 -26.74 -13.37 -10.97
CA ARG A 142 -26.65 -14.00 -9.65
C ARG A 142 -26.24 -12.99 -8.56
N HIS A 143 -26.62 -13.28 -7.31
CA HIS A 143 -26.18 -12.52 -6.15
C HIS A 143 -24.65 -12.54 -6.02
N LEU A 144 -24.09 -11.42 -5.56
CA LEU A 144 -22.69 -11.31 -5.19
C LEU A 144 -22.54 -11.68 -3.71
N ASP A 145 -21.50 -12.44 -3.40
CA ASP A 145 -21.01 -12.61 -2.03
C ASP A 145 -20.53 -11.25 -1.50
N PRO A 146 -21.16 -10.70 -0.44
CA PRO A 146 -20.79 -9.41 0.12
C PRO A 146 -19.48 -9.45 0.93
N VAL A 147 -18.91 -10.62 1.18
CA VAL A 147 -17.69 -10.85 1.98
C VAL A 147 -16.59 -11.50 1.11
N PRO A 148 -16.23 -10.91 -0.03
CA PRO A 148 -15.28 -11.53 -0.94
C PRO A 148 -13.92 -11.70 -0.26
N ALA A 149 -13.23 -12.81 -0.53
CA ALA A 149 -11.82 -12.95 -0.14
C ALA A 149 -10.99 -11.76 -0.69
N PRO A 150 -10.00 -11.26 0.08
CA PRO A 150 -9.11 -10.20 -0.41
C PRO A 150 -8.43 -10.60 -1.72
N SER A 151 -8.37 -9.66 -2.66
CA SER A 151 -7.76 -9.83 -3.97
C SER A 151 -6.61 -8.87 -4.25
N GLY A 152 -6.24 -8.06 -3.26
CA GLY A 152 -5.26 -7.00 -3.46
C GLY A 152 -5.86 -5.72 -4.02
N ARG A 153 -5.08 -4.63 -3.96
CA ARG A 153 -5.35 -3.47 -4.82
C ARG A 153 -4.78 -3.70 -6.19
N ARG A 154 -5.58 -3.44 -7.22
CA ARG A 154 -5.13 -3.46 -8.62
C ARG A 154 -4.24 -2.29 -9.00
N GLN A 155 -4.46 -1.14 -8.36
CA GLN A 155 -3.69 0.07 -8.58
C GLN A 155 -3.39 0.69 -7.22
N SER A 156 -2.11 0.94 -6.96
CA SER A 156 -1.66 1.82 -5.89
C SER A 156 -0.96 3.01 -6.55
N ALA A 157 -1.28 4.22 -6.06
CA ALA A 157 -0.48 5.39 -6.42
C ALA A 157 0.91 5.34 -5.76
N GLN A 158 1.04 4.58 -4.67
CA GLN A 158 2.30 4.40 -3.97
C GLN A 158 3.16 3.33 -4.65
N THR A 159 4.44 3.63 -4.76
CA THR A 159 5.51 2.70 -5.09
C THR A 159 5.62 1.60 -4.03
N GLU A 160 6.22 0.48 -4.42
CA GLU A 160 6.43 -0.66 -3.53
C GLU A 160 7.25 -0.24 -2.31
N ARG A 161 6.87 -0.77 -1.14
CA ARG A 161 7.59 -0.61 0.12
C ARG A 161 8.26 -1.94 0.44
N LEU A 162 9.57 -1.91 0.64
CA LEU A 162 10.36 -3.10 0.93
C LEU A 162 10.72 -3.13 2.42
N ASN A 163 10.90 -4.32 2.98
CA ASN A 163 11.56 -4.48 4.28
C ASN A 163 13.07 -4.24 4.13
N LYS A 164 13.47 -3.06 3.65
CA LYS A 164 14.86 -2.62 3.46
C LYS A 164 14.93 -1.14 3.74
N GLN A 165 16.05 -0.67 4.30
CA GLN A 165 16.21 0.74 4.59
C GLN A 165 16.37 1.53 3.28
N LEU A 166 15.44 2.46 3.01
CA LEU A 166 15.55 3.41 1.92
C LEU A 166 16.59 4.48 2.30
N ILE A 167 17.65 4.61 1.50
CA ILE A 167 18.75 5.55 1.80
C ILE A 167 18.83 6.73 0.85
N HIS A 168 18.37 6.56 -0.39
CA HIS A 168 18.38 7.61 -1.38
C HIS A 168 17.21 7.47 -2.35
N VAL A 169 16.57 8.59 -2.64
CA VAL A 169 15.58 8.73 -3.71
C VAL A 169 16.09 9.73 -4.74
N ILE A 170 16.13 9.31 -5.99
CA ILE A 170 16.49 10.15 -7.13
C ILE A 170 15.25 10.31 -7.99
N VAL A 171 14.78 11.54 -8.15
CA VAL A 171 13.59 11.87 -8.96
C VAL A 171 14.05 12.56 -10.24
N LEU A 172 13.76 11.97 -11.38
CA LEU A 172 13.96 12.57 -12.69
C LEU A 172 12.62 13.05 -13.24
N VAL A 173 12.48 14.34 -13.55
CA VAL A 173 11.26 14.89 -14.18
C VAL A 173 11.50 15.32 -15.62
N GLU A 174 10.50 15.10 -16.47
CA GLU A 174 10.52 15.61 -17.85
C GLU A 174 10.29 17.12 -17.83
N GLY A 175 11.28 17.92 -18.25
CA GLY A 175 11.20 19.37 -18.23
C GLY A 175 12.51 20.08 -18.53
N LYS A 176 12.48 21.42 -18.47
CA LYS A 176 13.67 22.27 -18.67
C LYS A 176 14.32 22.74 -17.36
N LYS A 177 13.73 22.38 -16.22
CA LYS A 177 14.12 22.83 -14.89
C LYS A 177 13.98 21.66 -13.91
N PRO A 178 14.76 21.65 -12.81
CA PRO A 178 14.56 20.71 -11.71
C PRO A 178 13.13 20.75 -11.17
N PRO A 179 12.66 19.67 -10.52
CA PRO A 179 11.33 19.64 -9.92
C PRO A 179 11.21 20.71 -8.82
N SER A 180 10.05 21.37 -8.74
CA SER A 180 9.80 22.33 -7.67
C SER A 180 9.64 21.63 -6.32
N PRO A 181 9.88 22.35 -5.19
CA PRO A 181 9.61 21.80 -3.86
C PRO A 181 8.18 21.28 -3.71
N ASP A 182 7.17 22.02 -4.18
CA ASP A 182 5.76 21.59 -4.10
C ASP A 182 5.50 20.30 -4.88
N PHE A 183 6.12 20.14 -6.06
CA PHE A 183 6.03 18.91 -6.83
C PHE A 183 6.65 17.74 -6.05
N MET A 184 7.83 17.95 -5.47
CA MET A 184 8.53 16.94 -4.68
C MET A 184 7.71 16.54 -3.45
N THR A 185 7.16 17.50 -2.71
CA THR A 185 6.29 17.25 -1.55
C THR A 185 5.08 16.40 -1.95
N GLY A 186 4.39 16.78 -3.03
CA GLY A 186 3.24 16.01 -3.53
C GLY A 186 3.62 14.59 -3.95
N LEU A 187 4.79 14.40 -4.57
CA LEU A 187 5.32 13.08 -4.94
C LEU A 187 5.64 12.25 -3.70
N CYS A 188 6.33 12.81 -2.71
CA CYS A 188 6.63 12.17 -1.44
C CYS A 188 5.35 11.72 -0.72
N ASP A 189 4.34 12.58 -0.62
CA ASP A 189 3.10 12.26 0.10
C ASP A 189 2.26 11.17 -0.58
N SER A 190 2.19 11.19 -1.91
CA SER A 190 1.24 10.35 -2.66
C SER A 190 1.85 9.11 -3.31
N VAL A 191 3.14 9.16 -3.67
CA VAL A 191 3.81 8.13 -4.49
C VAL A 191 4.90 7.40 -3.72
N MET A 192 5.68 8.09 -2.88
CA MET A 192 6.80 7.49 -2.15
C MET A 192 6.83 7.86 -0.67
N PRO A 193 5.78 7.53 0.11
CA PRO A 193 5.68 8.00 1.49
C PRO A 193 6.62 7.31 2.47
N ASP A 194 7.34 6.28 2.06
CA ASP A 194 8.42 5.65 2.82
C ASP A 194 9.61 6.60 3.08
N VAL A 195 9.73 7.69 2.31
CA VAL A 195 10.70 8.76 2.62
C VAL A 195 10.50 9.38 4.00
N PHE A 196 9.28 9.35 4.55
CA PHE A 196 8.99 9.86 5.89
C PHE A 196 9.32 8.87 6.99
N ASP A 197 9.52 7.59 6.65
CA ASP A 197 9.81 6.54 7.61
C ASP A 197 11.33 6.34 7.76
N ASP A 198 12.08 6.46 6.66
CA ASP A 198 13.52 6.23 6.63
C ASP A 198 14.37 7.51 6.56
N SER A 199 13.76 8.65 6.24
CA SER A 199 14.45 9.93 6.04
C SER A 199 15.66 9.85 5.07
N PRO A 200 15.49 9.29 3.86
CA PRO A 200 16.57 9.14 2.90
C PRO A 200 17.05 10.50 2.39
N ARG A 201 18.24 10.51 1.77
CA ARG A 201 18.61 11.63 0.89
C ARG A 201 17.64 11.70 -0.28
N ILE A 202 17.24 12.90 -0.70
CA ILE A 202 16.37 13.10 -1.86
C ILE A 202 17.04 14.05 -2.84
N THR A 203 17.18 13.62 -4.10
CA THR A 203 17.76 14.43 -5.17
C THR A 203 16.77 14.58 -6.32
N GLY A 204 16.54 15.82 -6.78
CA GLY A 204 15.69 16.12 -7.93
C GLY A 204 16.49 16.54 -9.15
N ASN A 205 16.35 15.79 -10.24
CA ASN A 205 16.97 16.02 -11.54
C ASN A 205 15.92 16.26 -12.62
N TYR A 206 16.35 16.76 -13.78
CA TYR A 206 15.46 16.97 -14.92
C TYR A 206 16.12 16.58 -16.22
N SER A 207 15.30 16.17 -17.17
CA SER A 207 15.71 15.91 -18.55
C SER A 207 14.67 16.47 -19.51
N ARG A 208 15.14 17.02 -20.64
CA ARG A 208 14.29 17.78 -21.56
C ARG A 208 13.13 16.93 -22.09
N LYS A 209 13.39 15.66 -22.38
CA LYS A 209 12.43 14.64 -22.79
C LYS A 209 13.04 13.25 -22.57
N PHE A 210 12.23 12.32 -22.08
CA PHE A 210 12.52 10.89 -22.12
C PHE A 210 11.24 10.12 -22.48
N LYS A 211 11.38 9.03 -23.25
CA LYS A 211 10.27 8.13 -23.63
C LYS A 211 10.55 6.70 -23.16
N GLY A 212 9.52 6.04 -22.64
CA GLY A 212 9.58 4.62 -22.31
C GLY A 212 10.76 4.29 -21.39
N ASP A 213 11.58 3.33 -21.80
CA ASP A 213 12.73 2.86 -21.03
C ASP A 213 13.92 3.83 -21.00
N GLU A 214 13.95 4.87 -21.84
CA GLU A 214 15.03 5.88 -21.84
C GLU A 214 15.15 6.56 -20.47
N GLY A 215 14.02 6.89 -19.83
CA GLY A 215 14.02 7.51 -18.50
C GLY A 215 14.55 6.59 -17.40
N ARG A 216 14.44 5.26 -17.59
CA ARG A 216 15.02 4.27 -16.66
C ARG A 216 16.54 4.23 -16.77
N ALA A 217 17.06 4.19 -17.99
CA ALA A 217 18.49 4.24 -18.23
C ALA A 217 19.11 5.55 -17.73
N GLU A 218 18.42 6.68 -17.94
CA GLU A 218 18.90 8.00 -17.51
C GLU A 218 18.94 8.12 -15.98
N VAL A 219 17.89 7.66 -15.26
CA VAL A 219 17.93 7.70 -13.79
C VAL A 219 18.98 6.75 -13.21
N MET A 220 19.25 5.61 -13.85
CA MET A 220 20.35 4.70 -13.48
C MET A 220 21.71 5.37 -13.65
N PHE A 221 21.92 6.06 -14.78
CA PHE A 221 23.13 6.81 -15.00
C PHE A 221 23.33 7.89 -13.93
N HIS A 222 22.27 8.61 -13.57
CA HIS A 222 22.32 9.56 -12.46
C HIS A 222 22.65 8.91 -11.12
N ALA A 223 22.10 7.73 -10.82
CA ALA A 223 22.42 7.01 -9.60
C ALA A 223 23.90 6.62 -9.55
N ALA A 224 24.42 6.03 -10.63
CA ALA A 224 25.82 5.64 -10.75
C ALA A 224 26.79 6.83 -10.68
N ALA A 225 26.41 7.97 -11.26
CA ALA A 225 27.21 9.19 -11.23
C ALA A 225 27.22 9.85 -9.83
N LEU A 226 26.16 9.69 -9.05
CA LEU A 226 26.08 10.20 -7.68
C LEU A 226 26.90 9.37 -6.70
N GLU A 227 26.79 8.04 -6.79
CA GLU A 227 27.51 7.10 -5.93
C GLU A 227 27.69 5.76 -6.67
N PRO A 228 28.90 5.45 -7.19
CA PRO A 228 29.16 4.19 -7.89
C PRO A 228 28.86 2.95 -7.03
N ALA A 229 28.95 3.07 -5.70
CA ALA A 229 28.64 1.97 -4.79
C ALA A 229 27.17 1.50 -4.93
N TYR A 230 26.23 2.34 -5.39
CA TYR A 230 24.84 1.92 -5.62
C TYR A 230 24.66 0.81 -6.67
N LEU A 231 25.71 0.49 -7.43
CA LEU A 231 25.73 -0.61 -8.39
C LEU A 231 26.33 -1.91 -7.83
N THR A 232 26.74 -1.95 -6.55
CA THR A 232 27.21 -3.17 -5.89
C THR A 232 26.06 -3.96 -5.28
N ASP A 233 26.34 -5.20 -4.88
CA ASP A 233 25.36 -6.08 -4.21
C ASP A 233 24.95 -5.58 -2.81
N ASP A 234 25.61 -4.57 -2.26
CA ASP A 234 25.25 -3.96 -0.98
C ASP A 234 23.97 -3.12 -1.07
N TYR A 235 23.52 -2.81 -2.28
CA TYR A 235 22.36 -1.97 -2.53
C TYR A 235 21.38 -2.63 -3.51
N GLU A 236 20.11 -2.34 -3.30
CA GLU A 236 19.06 -2.68 -4.25
C GLU A 236 18.46 -1.40 -4.82
N LEU A 237 18.45 -1.30 -6.16
CA LEU A 237 17.88 -0.16 -6.86
C LEU A 237 16.57 -0.55 -7.56
N ARG A 238 15.49 0.16 -7.23
CA ARG A 238 14.16 -0.03 -7.84
C ARG A 238 13.73 1.23 -8.59
N ILE A 239 13.27 1.06 -9.82
CA ILE A 239 12.89 2.16 -10.71
C ILE A 239 11.40 2.17 -10.98
N TYR A 240 10.76 3.29 -10.70
CA TYR A 240 9.33 3.50 -10.85
C TYR A 240 9.08 4.64 -11.85
N PRO A 241 8.70 4.34 -13.10
CA PRO A 241 8.23 5.35 -14.01
C PRO A 241 6.79 5.75 -13.67
N GLY A 242 6.44 7.00 -13.93
CA GLY A 242 5.09 7.48 -13.74
C GLY A 242 4.79 8.79 -14.43
N LYS A 243 3.56 9.26 -14.22
CA LYS A 243 3.05 10.50 -14.80
C LYS A 243 2.06 11.11 -13.83
N GLN A 244 2.13 12.43 -13.64
CA GLN A 244 1.09 13.15 -12.91
C GLN A 244 -0.27 12.94 -13.58
N ALA A 245 -1.36 12.97 -12.79
CA ALA A 245 -2.70 12.86 -13.33
C ALA A 245 -2.99 13.99 -14.37
N GLY A 246 -3.80 13.66 -15.37
CA GLY A 246 -4.20 14.58 -16.43
C GLY A 246 -3.50 14.37 -17.77
N TRP A 247 -4.12 14.86 -18.84
CA TRP A 247 -3.66 14.65 -20.21
C TRP A 247 -2.25 15.23 -20.47
N ARG A 248 -1.95 16.38 -19.87
CA ARG A 248 -0.63 17.05 -19.87
C ARG A 248 0.23 16.76 -18.63
N GLY A 249 -0.12 15.74 -17.84
CA GLY A 249 0.63 15.41 -16.63
C GLY A 249 2.12 15.23 -16.91
N GLN A 250 2.96 15.82 -16.06
CA GLN A 250 4.40 15.72 -16.20
C GLN A 250 4.86 14.29 -15.94
N ARG A 251 5.75 13.77 -16.80
CA ARG A 251 6.37 12.46 -16.60
C ARG A 251 7.48 12.55 -15.57
N TRP A 252 7.62 11.48 -14.80
CA TRP A 252 8.68 11.33 -13.82
C TRP A 252 9.19 9.89 -13.79
N VAL A 253 10.42 9.73 -13.32
CA VAL A 253 11.02 8.43 -12.98
C VAL A 253 11.65 8.58 -11.61
N ILE A 254 11.30 7.68 -10.70
CA ILE A 254 11.88 7.61 -9.36
C ILE A 254 12.81 6.40 -9.31
N ALA A 255 14.07 6.61 -8.98
CA ALA A 255 14.95 5.54 -8.52
C ALA A 255 15.01 5.57 -6.99
N LYS A 256 14.66 4.46 -6.36
CA LYS A 256 14.83 4.22 -4.93
C LYS A 256 16.02 3.31 -4.71
N VAL A 257 16.93 3.73 -3.85
CA VAL A 257 18.11 2.97 -3.46
C VAL A 257 17.92 2.51 -2.02
N PHE A 258 17.94 1.20 -1.84
CA PHE A 258 17.80 0.55 -0.55
C PHE A 258 19.12 -0.12 -0.16
N GLU A 259 19.43 -0.16 1.13
CA GLU A 259 20.44 -1.09 1.62
C GLU A 259 19.96 -2.53 1.43
N ASN A 260 20.83 -3.41 0.94
CA ASN A 260 20.48 -4.80 0.68
C ASN A 260 20.52 -5.65 1.97
N ARG A 261 19.84 -5.17 3.01
CA ARG A 261 19.64 -5.87 4.28
C ARG A 261 18.24 -5.59 4.83
N PRO A 262 17.64 -6.56 5.54
CA PRO A 262 16.32 -6.36 6.11
C PRO A 262 16.36 -5.27 7.18
N LYS A 263 15.37 -4.36 7.14
CA LYS A 263 15.22 -3.30 8.16
C LYS A 263 14.62 -3.87 9.45
N HIS A 264 13.64 -4.75 9.33
CA HIS A 264 12.98 -5.44 10.44
C HIS A 264 13.28 -6.93 10.36
N VAL A 265 13.66 -7.51 11.49
CA VAL A 265 14.00 -8.92 11.63
C VAL A 265 13.33 -9.44 12.90
N ASP A 266 12.69 -10.60 12.80
CA ASP A 266 12.27 -11.34 14.00
C ASP A 266 13.51 -11.94 14.67
N PRO A 267 13.86 -11.54 15.91
CA PRO A 267 15.04 -12.05 16.58
C PRO A 267 14.94 -13.54 16.94
N GLU A 268 13.74 -14.09 17.05
CA GLU A 268 13.49 -15.50 17.37
C GLU A 268 13.42 -16.37 16.12
N ASN A 269 13.31 -15.76 14.94
CA ASN A 269 13.31 -16.46 13.66
C ASN A 269 14.01 -15.61 12.58
N PRO A 270 15.33 -15.40 12.70
CA PRO A 270 16.08 -14.57 11.75
C PRO A 270 16.06 -15.23 10.36
N PRO A 271 15.98 -14.43 9.28
CA PRO A 271 16.06 -14.98 7.93
C PRO A 271 17.40 -15.70 7.78
N THR A 272 17.34 -17.00 7.45
CA THR A 272 18.54 -17.75 7.05
C THR A 272 19.13 -17.05 5.84
N ARG A 273 20.38 -16.56 5.95
CA ARG A 273 21.13 -15.99 4.82
C ARG A 273 21.06 -16.98 3.66
N THR A 274 20.35 -16.62 2.59
CA THR A 274 20.43 -17.26 1.28
C THR A 274 21.64 -16.73 0.53
#